data_AF-A0A436RET6-F1
#
_entry.id   AF-A0A436RET6-F1
#
_cell.length_a   1.000
_cell.length_b   1.000
_cell.length_c   1.000
_cell.angle_alpha   90.00
_cell.angle_beta   90.00
_cell.angle_gamma   90.00
#
_symmetry.space_group_name_H-M   'P 1'
#
loop_
_entity.id
_entity.type
_entity.pdbx_description
1 polymer ?
#
loop_
_entity_poly.entity_id
_entity_poly.type
_entity_poly.pdbx_seq_one_letter_code
_entity_poly.pdbx_strand_id
1 'polypeptide(L)' 'GYSWGGYESLAVPVFLGDRTLAKGSYAGSLIRLQIGLEDVEDLKADIARGLAAAAAVE' A
#
# COMPACT_ATOMS: atom_id res chain seq x y z
N GLY A 1 10.63 -3.38 -1.95
CA GLY A 1 11.66 -2.44 -1.46
C GLY A 1 11.07 -1.53 -0.39
N TYR A 2 11.90 -0.86 0.43
CA TYR A 2 11.44 0.09 1.48
C TYR A 2 11.62 1.57 1.07
N SER A 3 12.25 1.81 -0.09
CA SER A 3 12.62 3.13 -0.61
C SER A 3 11.49 3.81 -1.41
N TRP A 4 11.83 4.87 -2.14
CA TRP A 4 10.93 5.73 -2.91
C TRP A 4 11.66 6.25 -4.15
N GLY A 5 10.91 6.57 -5.22
CA GLY A 5 11.41 7.28 -6.41
C GLY A 5 12.04 6.41 -7.51
N GLY A 6 12.01 5.08 -7.36
CA GLY A 6 12.33 4.14 -8.44
C GLY A 6 11.23 4.08 -9.51
N TYR A 7 11.54 3.51 -10.67
CA TYR A 7 10.54 3.28 -11.73
C TYR A 7 9.63 2.09 -11.41
N GLU A 8 10.01 1.22 -10.47
CA GLU A 8 9.17 0.12 -10.00
C GLU A 8 8.18 0.56 -8.91
N SER A 9 6.99 -0.01 -8.98
CA SER A 9 5.98 0.12 -7.94
C SER A 9 6.34 -0.67 -6.68
N LEU A 10 6.09 -0.08 -5.51
CA LEU A 10 6.32 -0.70 -4.20
C LEU A 10 5.06 -0.62 -3.33
N ALA A 11 4.76 -1.70 -2.61
CA ALA A 11 3.73 -1.75 -1.57
C ALA A 11 4.38 -2.19 -0.24
N VAL A 12 4.21 -1.39 0.83
CA VAL A 12 4.90 -1.62 2.11
C VAL A 12 3.94 -1.42 3.28
N PRO A 13 3.92 -2.32 4.28
CA PRO A 13 3.15 -2.10 5.51
C PRO A 13 3.68 -0.87 6.27
N VAL A 14 2.76 -0.10 6.85
CA VAL A 14 3.12 1.08 7.65
C VAL A 14 3.09 0.72 9.13
N PHE A 15 4.23 0.91 9.80
CA PHE A 15 4.29 0.89 11.26
C PHE A 15 3.94 2.29 11.80
N LEU A 16 3.00 2.35 12.75
CA LEU A 16 2.53 3.59 13.35
C LEU A 16 2.88 3.73 14.84
N GLY A 17 3.54 2.74 15.44
CA GLY A 17 3.75 2.69 16.88
C GLY A 17 4.69 3.76 17.45
N ASP A 18 5.50 4.40 16.61
CA ASP A 18 6.42 5.49 16.96
C ASP A 18 5.84 6.90 16.69
N ARG A 19 4.62 6.99 16.16
CA ARG A 19 4.00 8.27 15.79
C ARG A 19 3.65 9.08 17.03
N THR A 20 4.12 10.33 17.10
CA THR A 20 3.92 11.24 18.25
C THR A 20 2.78 12.26 18.05
N LEU A 21 2.44 12.61 16.81
CA LEU A 21 1.38 13.54 16.43
C LEU A 21 0.32 12.86 15.55
N ALA A 22 -0.92 13.35 15.54
CA ALA A 22 -2.01 12.79 14.74
C ALA A 22 -2.17 11.26 14.91
N LYS A 23 -2.23 10.81 16.18
CA LYS A 23 -2.45 9.41 16.60
C LYS A 23 -3.89 8.93 16.39
N GLY A 24 -4.58 9.42 15.36
CA GLY A 24 -5.94 8.99 15.04
C GLY A 24 -5.99 7.49 14.79
N SER A 25 -7.11 6.86 15.13
CA SER A 25 -7.32 5.44 14.83
C SER A 25 -7.49 5.25 13.33
N TYR A 26 -6.67 4.38 12.74
CA TYR A 26 -6.91 3.86 11.41
C TYR A 26 -7.67 2.54 11.55
N ALA A 27 -8.68 2.32 10.72
CA ALA A 27 -9.33 1.03 10.64
C ALA A 27 -8.43 0.07 9.86
N GLY A 28 -8.19 -1.13 10.42
CA GLY A 28 -7.46 -2.20 9.75
C GLY A 28 -5.97 -1.93 9.52
N SER A 29 -5.37 -2.73 8.63
CA SER A 29 -3.96 -2.61 8.24
C SER A 29 -3.73 -1.44 7.28
N LEU A 30 -2.63 -0.71 7.48
CA LEU A 30 -2.23 0.39 6.61
C LEU A 30 -1.09 -0.02 5.69
N ILE A 31 -1.26 0.21 4.39
CA ILE A 31 -0.25 -0.04 3.35
C ILE A 31 0.06 1.28 2.66
N ARG A 32 1.36 1.52 2.39
CA ARG A 32 1.83 2.62 1.56
C ARG A 32 2.13 2.08 0.16
N LEU A 33 1.57 2.74 -0.84
CA LEU A 33 1.92 2.50 -2.24
C LEU A 33 2.86 3.61 -2.73
N GLN A 34 3.94 3.21 -3.39
CA GLN A 34 4.70 4.07 -4.29
C GLN A 34 4.41 3.57 -5.69
N ILE A 35 3.83 4.43 -6.53
CA ILE A 35 3.49 4.08 -7.90
C ILE A 35 4.71 4.37 -8.80
N GLY A 36 5.11 3.34 -9.53
CA GLY A 36 6.16 3.39 -10.53
C GLY A 36 5.67 3.91 -11.88
N LEU A 37 6.34 3.49 -12.95
CA LEU A 37 6.07 3.90 -14.34
C LEU A 37 5.55 2.74 -15.20
N GLU A 38 5.00 1.70 -14.58
CA GLU A 38 4.37 0.59 -15.29
C GLU A 38 3.06 1.02 -15.99
N ASP A 39 2.51 0.11 -16.82
CA ASP A 39 1.22 0.33 -17.46
C ASP A 39 0.11 0.53 -16.43
N VAL A 40 -0.74 1.53 -16.66
CA VAL A 40 -1.78 1.94 -15.72
C VAL A 40 -2.83 0.84 -15.53
N GLU A 41 -3.17 0.09 -16.59
CA GLU A 41 -4.15 -0.98 -16.51
C GLU A 41 -3.59 -2.19 -15.76
N ASP A 42 -2.30 -2.49 -15.93
CA ASP A 42 -1.62 -3.52 -15.14
C ASP A 42 -1.62 -3.17 -13.65
N LEU A 43 -1.30 -1.92 -13.29
CA LEU A 43 -1.32 -1.44 -11.91
C LEU A 43 -2.71 -1.54 -11.28
N LYS A 44 -3.74 -1.10 -12.02
CA LYS A 44 -5.14 -1.19 -11.55
C LYS A 44 -5.56 -2.63 -11.35
N ALA A 45 -5.23 -3.51 -12.30
CA ALA A 45 -5.56 -4.92 -12.21
C ALA A 45 -4.87 -5.59 -11.01
N ASP A 46 -3.61 -5.27 -10.74
CA ASP A 46 -2.88 -5.85 -9.61
C ASP A 46 -3.41 -5.38 -8.26
N ILE A 47 -3.63 -4.08 -8.09
CA ILE A 47 -4.20 -3.51 -6.86
C ILE A 47 -5.60 -4.07 -6.61
N ALA A 48 -6.44 -4.18 -7.65
CA ALA A 48 -7.79 -4.73 -7.52
C ALA A 48 -7.76 -6.20 -7.05
N ARG A 49 -6.87 -7.03 -7.61
CA ARG A 49 -6.69 -8.42 -7.17
C ARG A 49 -6.25 -8.50 -5.71
N GLY A 50 -5.29 -7.67 -5.31
CA GLY A 50 -4.80 -7.63 -3.93
C GLY A 50 -5.89 -7.26 -2.93
N LEU A 51 -6.70 -6.24 -3.24
CA LEU A 51 -7.82 -5.82 -2.41
C LEU A 51 -8.94 -6.87 -2.34
N ALA A 52 -9.26 -7.52 -3.47
CA ALA A 52 -10.23 -8.60 -3.50
C ALA A 52 -9.79 -9.81 -2.65
N ALA A 53 -8.50 -10.17 -2.69
CA ALA A 53 -7.96 -11.24 -1.86
C ALA A 53 -7.98 -10.87 -0.37
N ALA A 54 -7.67 -9.63 -0.01
CA ALA A 54 -7.75 -9.15 1.37
C ALA A 54 -9.19 -9.16 1.92
N ALA A 55 -10.17 -8.76 1.10
CA ALA A 55 -11.59 -8.79 1.48
C ALA A 55 -12.16 -10.21 1.62
N ALA A 56 -11.56 -11.21 0.97
CA ALA A 56 -12.02 -12.60 1.06
C ALA A 56 -11.56 -13.33 2.34
N VAL A 57 -10.62 -12.75 3.10
CA VAL A 57 -10.08 -13.32 4.35
C VAL A 57 -10.54 -12.58 5.60
N GLU A 58 -11.35 -11.53 5.44
CA GLU A 58 -12.10 -10.83 6.51
C GLU A 58 -13.46 -11.52 6.75
#